data_AF-A0A6A4GIE3-F1
#
_entry.id   AF-A0A6A4GIE3-F1
#
_cell.length_a   1.000
_cell.length_b   1.000
_cell.length_c   1.000
_cell.angle_alpha   90.00
_cell.angle_beta   90.00
_cell.angle_gamma   90.00
#
_symmetry.space_group_name_H-M   'P 1'
#
loop_
_entity.id
_entity.type
_entity.pdbx_description
1 polymer ?
#
loop_
_entity_poly.entity_id
_entity_poly.type
_entity_poly.pdbx_seq_one_letter_code
_entity_poly.pdbx_strand_id
1 'polypeptide(L)'
;ILDGLMHLVFCIIYLALLLTTTTMTLEPRRIEISTGLSLQDTKLQTSLKAPRYLKGHVSLSKIAAESSSVSFATQSGLSLLSAGSGPTFSTQEEDIWCIDHRGVLTLSVCLVGKRVAFGKERRNKVMEDMIGLLINNPFSTVISIPLYAKDTESSKVRAHRDLAVEEMGGTKGSGSWLRRYGMFLSFQRSGEGLETAFENLIEDRATNPFEAVQVRCQKSISNDVHVPIVQLTARPKRQGVSTEQEGEEEDWYEAMEGLFELKANDRIDPFVAVYEPPSSTRIGNVTHLRWTGFIGPSFVQSLIDLLSLPEFFSLTSHACTWAPVSYVSPKAQAPGGTNVAPPLRDPTREVEDSWCLIMTTSGCSEAEGSKKMCTWALAESVGKHDTRLGYSEEKLFMVPSTLVQPAPEILTNGILMIWRIFCPPSSPPTFCHFDRPMVELFFKALTWFGTT
;
A
#
# COMPACT_ATOMS: atom_id res chain seq x y z
N ILE A 1 20.94 42.20 -22.61
CA ILE A 1 21.76 41.77 -21.45
C ILE A 1 20.86 41.48 -20.25
N LEU A 2 20.01 42.43 -19.81
CA LEU A 2 19.07 42.23 -18.71
C LEU A 2 18.07 41.07 -18.94
N ASP A 3 17.45 40.97 -20.12
CA ASP A 3 16.54 39.84 -20.43
C ASP A 3 17.23 38.47 -20.45
N GLY A 4 18.48 38.43 -20.93
CA GLY A 4 19.30 37.21 -20.92
C GLY A 4 19.70 36.78 -19.50
N LEU A 5 19.97 37.76 -18.62
CA LEU A 5 20.22 37.52 -17.20
C LEU A 5 18.98 37.02 -16.46
N MET A 6 17.80 37.59 -16.77
CA MET A 6 16.53 37.12 -16.20
C MET A 6 16.21 35.68 -16.62
N HIS A 7 16.41 35.33 -17.89
CA HIS A 7 16.25 33.94 -18.35
C HIS A 7 17.23 32.98 -17.69
N LEU A 8 18.49 33.38 -17.52
CA LEU A 8 19.50 32.57 -16.84
C LEU A 8 19.15 32.34 -15.37
N VAL A 9 18.67 33.38 -14.67
CA VAL A 9 18.21 33.28 -13.27
C VAL A 9 16.99 32.37 -13.17
N PHE A 10 16.02 32.47 -14.08
CA PHE A 10 14.88 31.55 -14.13
C PHE A 10 15.32 30.10 -14.39
N CYS A 11 16.25 29.87 -15.30
CA CYS A 11 16.79 28.53 -15.55
C CYS A 11 17.53 27.97 -14.33
N ILE A 12 18.32 28.80 -13.62
CA ILE A 12 19.02 28.38 -12.40
C ILE A 12 18.03 28.09 -11.27
N ILE A 13 17.01 28.93 -11.07
CA ILE A 13 15.96 28.70 -10.06
C ILE A 13 15.14 27.46 -10.41
N TYR A 14 14.80 27.24 -11.68
CA TYR A 14 14.09 26.04 -12.13
C TYR A 14 14.94 24.78 -12.00
N LEU A 15 16.24 24.84 -12.32
CA LEU A 15 17.16 23.72 -12.14
C LEU A 15 17.42 23.44 -10.65
N ALA A 16 17.56 24.49 -9.84
CA ALA A 16 17.66 24.38 -8.39
C ALA A 16 16.36 23.80 -7.82
N LEU A 17 15.19 24.25 -8.28
CA LEU A 17 13.89 23.68 -7.92
C LEU A 17 13.74 22.23 -8.40
N LEU A 18 14.29 21.84 -9.55
CA LEU A 18 14.33 20.44 -10.00
C LEU A 18 15.32 19.57 -9.21
N LEU A 19 16.38 20.18 -8.68
CA LEU A 19 17.37 19.53 -7.82
C LEU A 19 16.91 19.50 -6.35
N THR A 20 16.06 20.45 -5.93
CA THR A 20 15.44 20.54 -4.61
C THR A 20 14.00 20.04 -4.57
N THR A 21 13.39 19.68 -5.71
CA THR A 21 12.30 18.70 -5.73
C THR A 21 12.97 17.46 -5.19
N THR A 22 12.86 17.36 -3.86
CA THR A 22 13.21 16.25 -3.02
C THR A 22 13.19 15.03 -3.90
N THR A 23 14.34 14.38 -4.07
CA THR A 23 14.37 12.97 -4.42
C THR A 23 13.23 12.37 -3.62
N MET A 24 12.10 12.07 -4.26
CA MET A 24 11.01 11.39 -3.62
C MET A 24 11.60 10.01 -3.37
N THR A 25 12.33 9.92 -2.26
CA THR A 25 12.79 8.68 -1.71
C THR A 25 11.51 7.92 -1.56
N LEU A 26 11.39 6.81 -2.30
CA LEU A 26 10.29 5.87 -2.17
C LEU A 26 10.24 5.48 -0.70
N GLU A 27 9.42 6.18 0.09
CA GLU A 27 9.23 5.87 1.49
C GLU A 27 8.26 4.70 1.51
N PRO A 28 8.72 3.51 1.93
CA PRO A 28 8.03 2.28 1.58
C PRO A 28 6.66 2.16 2.25
N ARG A 29 6.46 2.69 3.46
CA ARG A 29 5.14 2.81 4.10
C ARG A 29 5.10 4.01 5.03
N ARG A 30 3.89 4.50 5.29
CA ARG A 30 3.60 5.55 6.28
C ARG A 30 2.45 5.09 7.16
N ILE A 31 2.61 5.18 8.47
CA ILE A 31 1.57 4.92 9.45
C ILE A 31 1.36 6.20 10.25
N GLU A 32 0.10 6.59 10.39
CA GLU A 32 -0.34 7.79 11.08
C GLU A 32 -1.34 7.42 12.15
N ILE A 33 -1.18 7.99 13.34
CA ILE A 33 -2.12 7.84 14.43
C ILE A 33 -2.50 9.23 14.92
N SER A 34 -3.80 9.49 15.00
CA SER A 34 -4.35 10.70 15.60
C SER A 34 -5.17 10.31 16.82
N THR A 35 -4.85 10.89 17.98
CA THR A 35 -5.59 10.65 19.23
C THR A 35 -5.83 11.96 19.98
N GLY A 36 -6.99 12.06 20.64
CA GLY A 36 -7.38 13.23 21.44
C GLY A 36 -6.78 13.28 22.85
N LEU A 37 -5.81 12.42 23.18
CA LEU A 37 -5.26 12.32 24.54
C LEU A 37 -3.87 12.94 24.68
N SER A 38 -3.71 13.75 25.72
CA SER A 38 -2.45 14.40 26.11
C SER A 38 -1.57 13.55 27.05
N LEU A 39 -2.09 12.47 27.65
CA LEU A 39 -1.47 11.86 28.85
C LEU A 39 -0.91 10.42 28.70
N GLN A 40 -1.06 9.76 27.55
CA GLN A 40 -0.56 8.38 27.35
C GLN A 40 0.71 8.29 26.48
N ASP A 41 1.24 9.42 26.04
CA ASP A 41 2.33 9.48 25.06
C ASP A 41 3.61 8.79 25.55
N THR A 42 3.95 8.93 26.84
CA THR A 42 5.15 8.31 27.41
C THR A 42 5.03 6.80 27.43
N LYS A 43 3.88 6.25 27.85
CA LYS A 43 3.66 4.81 27.88
C LYS A 43 3.69 4.21 26.47
N LEU A 44 3.12 4.89 25.48
CA LEU A 44 3.10 4.43 24.10
C LEU A 44 4.52 4.40 23.49
N GLN A 45 5.30 5.46 23.71
CA GLN A 45 6.69 5.52 23.26
C GLN A 45 7.60 4.52 23.97
N THR A 46 7.40 4.25 25.27
CA THR A 46 8.23 3.30 26.00
C THR A 46 7.83 1.84 25.79
N SER A 47 6.55 1.57 25.53
CA SER A 47 6.05 0.19 25.35
C SER A 47 6.31 -0.35 23.95
N LEU A 48 6.36 0.53 22.94
CA LEU A 48 6.60 0.12 21.56
C LEU A 48 8.09 0.13 21.26
N LYS A 49 8.63 -1.05 20.98
CA LYS A 49 9.95 -1.15 20.37
C LYS A 49 9.91 -0.48 19.00
N ALA A 50 10.80 0.48 18.78
CA ALA A 50 10.91 1.17 17.50
C ALA A 50 11.05 0.14 16.36
N PRO A 51 10.21 0.21 15.31
CA PRO A 51 10.36 -0.70 14.19
C PRO A 51 11.71 -0.45 13.54
N ARG A 52 12.33 -1.52 13.06
CA ARG A 52 13.59 -1.48 12.33
C ARG A 52 13.43 -2.31 11.07
N TYR A 53 14.08 -1.89 10.00
CA TYR A 53 14.20 -2.68 8.79
C TYR A 53 15.64 -2.69 8.30
N LEU A 54 16.01 -3.72 7.55
CA LEU A 54 17.30 -3.78 6.88
C LEU A 54 17.14 -3.38 5.42
N LYS A 55 18.08 -2.59 4.92
CA LYS A 55 18.22 -2.17 3.53
C LYS A 55 19.52 -2.74 2.98
N GLY A 56 19.47 -3.48 1.89
CA GLY A 56 20.67 -4.05 1.29
C GLY A 56 20.41 -4.64 -0.09
N HIS A 57 21.48 -5.10 -0.74
CA HIS A 57 21.42 -5.79 -2.02
C HIS A 57 21.42 -7.31 -1.80
N VAL A 58 20.43 -7.97 -2.40
CA VAL A 58 20.27 -9.42 -2.30
C VAL A 58 19.90 -9.99 -3.66
N SER A 59 20.45 -11.16 -3.97
CA SER A 59 20.14 -11.93 -5.16
C SER A 59 18.97 -12.87 -4.93
N LEU A 60 18.03 -12.90 -5.88
CA LEU A 60 16.89 -13.83 -5.85
C LEU A 60 17.34 -15.30 -5.87
N SER A 61 18.43 -15.64 -6.58
CA SER A 61 18.95 -17.00 -6.60
C SER A 61 19.48 -17.42 -5.23
N LYS A 62 20.13 -16.50 -4.51
CA LYS A 62 20.58 -16.73 -3.14
C LYS A 62 19.40 -16.88 -2.18
N ILE A 63 18.36 -16.06 -2.30
CA ILE A 63 17.12 -16.23 -1.52
C ILE A 63 16.48 -17.61 -1.81
N ALA A 64 16.40 -18.03 -3.07
CA ALA A 64 15.83 -19.32 -3.42
C ALA A 64 16.68 -20.50 -2.92
N ALA A 65 18.01 -20.39 -2.96
CA ALA A 65 18.92 -21.37 -2.40
C ALA A 65 18.75 -21.50 -0.88
N GLU A 66 18.78 -20.37 -0.17
CA GLU A 66 18.66 -20.31 1.30
C GLU A 66 17.22 -20.55 1.80
N SER A 67 16.21 -20.49 0.95
CA SER A 67 14.81 -20.71 1.38
C SER A 67 14.55 -22.08 2.01
N SER A 68 15.40 -23.10 1.76
CA SER A 68 15.37 -24.40 2.47
C SER A 68 16.12 -24.41 3.79
N SER A 69 17.26 -23.73 3.85
CA SER A 69 18.19 -23.82 4.97
C SER A 69 17.65 -23.06 6.17
N VAL A 70 16.86 -22.03 5.91
CA VAL A 70 16.39 -21.16 6.96
C VAL A 70 15.00 -21.55 7.39
N SER A 71 14.78 -21.51 8.70
CA SER A 71 13.50 -21.40 9.36
C SER A 71 12.69 -20.13 8.96
N PHE A 72 12.92 -19.60 7.76
CA PHE A 72 12.48 -18.31 7.23
C PHE A 72 10.96 -18.29 7.03
N ALA A 73 10.35 -19.38 6.53
CA ALA A 73 8.95 -19.34 6.15
C ALA A 73 7.99 -19.55 7.33
N THR A 74 8.33 -20.43 8.28
CA THR A 74 7.35 -20.87 9.30
C THR A 74 7.45 -20.14 10.64
N GLN A 75 8.58 -19.52 10.98
CA GLN A 75 8.78 -18.92 12.32
C GLN A 75 9.06 -17.42 12.31
N SER A 76 9.28 -16.84 11.14
CA SER A 76 10.10 -15.65 11.04
C SER A 76 9.29 -14.37 10.76
N GLY A 77 8.09 -14.51 10.18
CA GLY A 77 7.26 -13.35 9.82
C GLY A 77 7.99 -12.42 8.84
N LEU A 78 8.89 -12.99 8.03
CA LEU A 78 9.70 -12.25 7.07
C LEU A 78 8.80 -11.52 6.09
N SER A 79 9.13 -10.30 5.76
CA SER A 79 8.57 -9.66 4.56
C SER A 79 9.69 -8.98 3.82
N LEU A 80 9.80 -9.29 2.53
CA LEU A 80 10.79 -8.72 1.62
C LEU A 80 10.06 -7.93 0.55
N LEU A 81 10.58 -6.76 0.23
CA LEU A 81 10.11 -5.96 -0.88
C LEU A 81 11.30 -5.38 -1.62
N SER A 82 11.28 -5.51 -2.94
CA SER A 82 12.22 -4.78 -3.80
C SER A 82 11.95 -3.27 -3.69
N ALA A 83 12.97 -2.55 -3.24
CA ALA A 83 13.12 -1.13 -3.42
C ALA A 83 13.52 -0.92 -4.88
N GLY A 84 12.61 -0.30 -5.63
CA GLY A 84 12.84 0.03 -7.01
C GLY A 84 14.11 0.85 -7.26
N SER A 85 14.62 0.89 -8.50
CA SER A 85 15.79 1.69 -8.87
C SER A 85 15.45 3.20 -8.91
N GLY A 86 15.38 3.83 -7.74
CA GLY A 86 15.48 5.28 -7.62
C GLY A 86 14.30 6.12 -8.17
N PRO A 87 14.54 7.43 -8.39
CA PRO A 87 13.47 8.41 -8.64
C PRO A 87 12.86 8.33 -10.04
N THR A 88 13.57 7.81 -11.05
CA THR A 88 13.14 7.72 -12.46
C THR A 88 12.40 6.44 -12.79
N PHE A 89 11.69 5.88 -11.81
CA PHE A 89 10.97 4.63 -11.95
C PHE A 89 9.75 4.85 -12.88
N SER A 90 9.89 4.47 -14.15
CA SER A 90 8.74 4.12 -14.96
C SER A 90 8.33 2.71 -14.48
N THR A 91 7.15 2.58 -13.86
CA THR A 91 6.64 1.26 -13.43
C THR A 91 6.48 0.28 -14.58
N GLN A 92 6.57 0.76 -15.82
CA GLN A 92 6.53 -0.04 -17.03
C GLN A 92 7.88 -0.69 -17.41
N GLU A 93 9.00 -0.41 -16.74
CA GLU A 93 10.30 -0.93 -17.19
C GLU A 93 11.03 -1.82 -16.17
N GLU A 94 10.62 -1.82 -14.91
CA GLU A 94 11.31 -2.57 -13.86
C GLU A 94 10.48 -3.73 -13.31
N ASP A 95 11.14 -4.88 -13.17
CA ASP A 95 10.57 -6.03 -12.50
C ASP A 95 10.52 -5.78 -10.99
N ILE A 96 9.33 -5.91 -10.41
CA ILE A 96 9.10 -5.70 -8.97
C ILE A 96 8.78 -7.03 -8.34
N TRP A 97 9.35 -7.30 -7.18
CA TRP A 97 9.04 -8.50 -6.43
C TRP A 97 8.90 -8.25 -4.93
N CYS A 98 8.15 -9.14 -4.28
CA CYS A 98 8.05 -9.22 -2.83
C CYS A 98 8.05 -10.68 -2.38
N ILE A 99 8.43 -10.90 -1.12
CA ILE A 99 8.21 -12.17 -0.43
C ILE A 99 7.33 -11.86 0.77
N ASP A 100 6.16 -12.46 0.83
CA ASP A 100 5.23 -12.28 1.94
C ASP A 100 5.61 -13.13 3.16
N HIS A 101 4.90 -12.94 4.27
CA HIS A 101 5.10 -13.67 5.52
C HIS A 101 4.83 -15.17 5.42
N ARG A 102 4.19 -15.65 4.34
CA ARG A 102 4.00 -17.07 4.06
C ARG A 102 5.23 -17.66 3.36
N GLY A 103 6.19 -16.84 2.92
CA GLY A 103 7.32 -17.28 2.12
C GLY A 103 6.94 -17.52 0.65
N VAL A 104 5.94 -16.81 0.13
CA VAL A 104 5.62 -16.82 -1.30
C VAL A 104 6.33 -15.64 -1.97
N LEU A 105 7.21 -15.94 -2.94
CA LEU A 105 7.82 -14.95 -3.81
C LEU A 105 6.83 -14.57 -4.91
N THR A 106 6.43 -13.32 -4.96
CA THR A 106 5.59 -12.78 -6.04
C THR A 106 6.39 -11.78 -6.86
N LEU A 107 6.48 -12.02 -8.17
CA LEU A 107 7.21 -11.24 -9.16
C LEU A 107 6.21 -10.61 -10.13
N SER A 108 6.16 -9.30 -10.24
CA SER A 108 5.54 -8.58 -11.36
C SER A 108 6.61 -8.28 -12.39
N VAL A 109 6.50 -8.93 -13.55
CA VAL A 109 7.50 -8.86 -14.64
C VAL A 109 6.91 -8.12 -15.83
N CYS A 110 7.63 -7.12 -16.35
CA CYS A 110 7.19 -6.41 -17.54
C CYS A 110 7.43 -7.23 -18.82
N LEU A 111 6.40 -7.34 -19.66
CA LEU A 111 6.43 -8.07 -20.94
C LEU A 111 7.31 -7.40 -22.01
N VAL A 112 7.61 -6.10 -21.88
CA VAL A 112 8.47 -5.38 -22.82
C VAL A 112 9.90 -5.95 -22.82
N GLY A 113 10.39 -6.45 -21.68
CA GLY A 113 11.69 -7.14 -21.56
C GLY A 113 11.67 -8.64 -21.91
N LYS A 114 10.49 -9.29 -21.89
CA LYS A 114 10.35 -10.75 -22.09
C LYS A 114 10.71 -11.25 -23.49
N ARG A 115 10.86 -10.37 -24.50
CA ARG A 115 11.30 -10.78 -25.84
C ARG A 115 12.71 -11.42 -25.84
N VAL A 116 13.50 -11.19 -24.79
CA VAL A 116 14.91 -11.59 -24.70
C VAL A 116 15.15 -12.82 -23.81
N ALA A 117 14.39 -13.02 -22.72
CA ALA A 117 14.71 -14.04 -21.71
C ALA A 117 14.19 -15.46 -22.03
N PHE A 118 13.03 -15.61 -22.66
CA PHE A 118 12.47 -16.93 -22.99
C PHE A 118 12.71 -17.25 -24.48
N GLY A 119 13.65 -18.17 -24.74
CA GLY A 119 14.14 -18.54 -26.07
C GLY A 119 13.05 -18.76 -27.13
N LYS A 120 13.41 -18.53 -28.40
CA LYS A 120 12.50 -18.55 -29.58
C LYS A 120 11.65 -19.81 -29.74
N GLU A 121 12.07 -20.95 -29.21
CA GLU A 121 11.59 -22.26 -29.64
C GLU A 121 10.43 -22.87 -28.83
N ARG A 122 10.10 -22.38 -27.63
CA ARG A 122 8.95 -22.87 -26.84
C ARG A 122 7.74 -21.93 -26.81
N ARG A 123 7.72 -20.93 -27.69
CA ARG A 123 6.83 -19.76 -27.61
C ARG A 123 5.37 -20.04 -27.90
N ASN A 124 5.03 -21.03 -28.72
CA ASN A 124 3.68 -20.99 -29.31
C ASN A 124 2.59 -21.55 -28.39
N LYS A 125 2.88 -22.56 -27.55
CA LYS A 125 1.80 -23.23 -26.79
C LYS A 125 1.58 -22.70 -25.38
N VAL A 126 2.65 -22.44 -24.63
CA VAL A 126 2.55 -21.91 -23.26
C VAL A 126 2.16 -20.43 -23.24
N MET A 127 2.60 -19.67 -24.25
CA MET A 127 2.23 -18.25 -24.36
C MET A 127 0.76 -18.09 -24.76
N GLU A 128 0.23 -18.90 -25.69
CA GLU A 128 -1.19 -18.85 -26.05
C GLU A 128 -2.10 -19.22 -24.87
N ASP A 129 -1.75 -20.25 -24.09
CA ASP A 129 -2.50 -20.64 -22.89
C ASP A 129 -2.39 -19.58 -21.77
N MET A 130 -1.25 -18.87 -21.65
CA MET A 130 -1.12 -17.73 -20.73
C MET A 130 -1.83 -16.47 -21.23
N ILE A 131 -1.89 -16.23 -22.54
CA ILE A 131 -2.54 -15.06 -23.16
C ILE A 131 -4.05 -15.09 -22.89
N GLY A 132 -4.67 -16.27 -22.81
CA GLY A 132 -6.07 -16.41 -22.37
C GLY A 132 -6.34 -15.94 -20.93
N LEU A 133 -5.31 -15.90 -20.07
CA LEU A 133 -5.38 -15.37 -18.69
C LEU A 133 -4.93 -13.90 -18.58
N LEU A 134 -4.38 -13.32 -19.65
CA LEU A 134 -3.80 -11.95 -19.69
C LEU A 134 -4.78 -10.87 -20.17
N ILE A 135 -6.09 -11.13 -20.13
CA ILE A 135 -7.10 -10.28 -20.81
C ILE A 135 -7.13 -8.82 -20.31
N ASN A 136 -6.58 -8.49 -19.13
CA ASN A 136 -6.80 -7.17 -18.52
C ASN A 136 -5.55 -6.29 -18.30
N ASN A 137 -4.33 -6.77 -18.56
CA ASN A 137 -3.15 -5.89 -18.71
C ASN A 137 -2.09 -6.59 -19.60
N PRO A 138 -1.89 -6.15 -20.85
CA PRO A 138 -0.96 -6.80 -21.78
C PRO A 138 0.52 -6.50 -21.47
N PHE A 139 0.83 -5.69 -20.45
CA PHE A 139 2.19 -5.20 -20.20
C PHE A 139 2.88 -5.84 -19.00
N SER A 140 2.15 -6.40 -18.03
CA SER A 140 2.74 -7.02 -16.84
C SER A 140 2.22 -8.46 -16.64
N THR A 141 3.07 -9.33 -16.12
CA THR A 141 2.67 -10.68 -15.68
C THR A 141 3.11 -10.85 -14.25
N VAL A 142 2.18 -11.23 -13.37
CA VAL A 142 2.50 -11.55 -11.99
C VAL A 142 2.67 -13.07 -11.82
N ILE A 143 3.82 -13.49 -11.28
CA ILE A 143 4.21 -14.88 -11.07
C ILE A 143 4.36 -15.10 -9.57
N SER A 144 3.69 -16.12 -9.01
CA SER A 144 3.83 -16.50 -7.60
C SER A 144 4.56 -17.83 -7.46
N ILE A 145 5.61 -17.86 -6.64
CA ILE A 145 6.50 -18.99 -6.44
C ILE A 145 6.59 -19.28 -4.93
N PRO A 146 5.99 -20.37 -4.41
CA PRO A 146 6.15 -20.74 -3.02
C PRO A 146 7.59 -21.18 -2.75
N LEU A 147 8.27 -20.54 -1.80
CA LEU A 147 9.68 -20.83 -1.51
C LEU A 147 9.85 -22.04 -0.57
N TYR A 148 8.88 -22.27 0.31
CA TYR A 148 8.87 -23.32 1.34
C TYR A 148 8.39 -24.70 0.86
N ALA A 149 7.83 -24.80 -0.35
CA ALA A 149 7.22 -26.04 -0.84
C ALA A 149 8.25 -27.13 -1.20
N LYS A 150 9.53 -26.97 -0.83
CA LYS A 150 10.60 -27.90 -1.18
C LYS A 150 10.26 -29.32 -0.73
N ASP A 151 9.77 -29.52 0.48
CA ASP A 151 9.52 -30.87 1.00
C ASP A 151 8.29 -31.55 0.39
N THR A 152 7.34 -30.76 -0.14
CA THR A 152 6.12 -31.26 -0.79
C THR A 152 6.26 -31.40 -2.30
N GLU A 153 7.17 -30.64 -2.92
CA GLU A 153 7.40 -30.64 -4.36
C GLU A 153 8.30 -31.80 -4.80
N SER A 154 7.99 -32.38 -5.97
CA SER A 154 8.89 -33.34 -6.60
C SER A 154 10.26 -32.70 -6.90
N SER A 155 11.32 -33.51 -6.84
CA SER A 155 12.69 -33.06 -7.15
C SER A 155 12.82 -32.38 -8.52
N LYS A 156 12.02 -32.84 -9.50
CA LYS A 156 11.97 -32.26 -10.85
C LYS A 156 11.36 -30.86 -10.87
N VAL A 157 10.26 -30.65 -10.15
CA VAL A 157 9.62 -29.33 -10.03
C VAL A 157 10.55 -28.36 -9.31
N ARG A 158 11.18 -28.82 -8.23
CA ARG A 158 12.17 -28.03 -7.47
C ARG A 158 13.36 -27.62 -8.33
N ALA A 159 13.96 -28.56 -9.06
CA ALA A 159 15.08 -28.26 -9.96
C ALA A 159 14.69 -27.28 -11.08
N HIS A 160 13.49 -27.41 -11.64
CA HIS A 160 13.00 -26.47 -12.65
C HIS A 160 12.76 -25.06 -12.07
N ARG A 161 12.22 -24.98 -10.86
CA ARG A 161 12.02 -23.72 -10.13
C ARG A 161 13.34 -23.04 -9.82
N ASP A 162 14.30 -23.78 -9.26
CA ASP A 162 15.61 -23.26 -8.89
C ASP A 162 16.39 -22.79 -10.15
N LEU A 163 16.34 -23.56 -11.24
CA LEU A 163 16.89 -23.17 -12.54
C LEU A 163 16.23 -21.90 -13.08
N ALA A 164 14.90 -21.78 -13.02
CA ALA A 164 14.20 -20.59 -13.48
C ALA A 164 14.59 -19.34 -12.67
N VAL A 165 14.76 -19.46 -11.34
CA VAL A 165 15.22 -18.35 -10.50
C VAL A 165 16.68 -17.98 -10.79
N GLU A 166 17.53 -18.98 -11.04
CA GLU A 166 18.92 -18.76 -11.44
C GLU A 166 19.02 -18.07 -12.81
N GLU A 167 18.25 -18.53 -13.81
CA GLU A 167 18.18 -17.93 -15.14
C GLU A 167 17.70 -16.47 -15.09
N MET A 168 16.71 -16.16 -14.26
CA MET A 168 16.27 -14.80 -14.01
C MET A 168 17.43 -13.92 -13.50
N GLY A 169 18.23 -14.40 -12.54
CA GLY A 169 19.40 -13.66 -12.03
C GLY A 169 20.64 -13.67 -12.97
N GLY A 170 20.70 -14.64 -13.88
CA GLY A 170 21.90 -15.04 -14.61
C GLY A 170 22.09 -14.46 -16.01
N THR A 171 21.15 -13.65 -16.52
CA THR A 171 21.22 -13.12 -17.90
C THR A 171 22.43 -12.18 -18.08
N LYS A 172 23.58 -12.76 -18.45
CA LYS A 172 24.91 -12.11 -18.58
C LYS A 172 25.04 -11.15 -19.77
N GLY A 173 23.96 -10.95 -20.54
CA GLY A 173 23.96 -10.10 -21.73
C GLY A 173 23.36 -8.72 -21.45
N SER A 174 24.20 -7.69 -21.38
CA SER A 174 23.85 -6.27 -21.57
C SER A 174 22.95 -5.55 -20.54
N GLY A 175 22.50 -6.19 -19.46
CA GLY A 175 21.66 -5.48 -18.50
C GLY A 175 21.63 -6.14 -17.13
N SER A 176 22.45 -5.65 -16.20
CA SER A 176 22.52 -6.06 -14.80
C SER A 176 21.28 -5.60 -13.99
N TRP A 177 20.07 -5.68 -14.56
CA TRP A 177 18.84 -5.15 -13.97
C TRP A 177 18.39 -5.97 -12.76
N LEU A 178 18.63 -7.29 -12.75
CA LEU A 178 18.22 -8.16 -11.64
C LEU A 178 19.20 -8.28 -10.47
N ARG A 179 20.39 -7.65 -10.53
CA ARG A 179 21.44 -7.91 -9.54
C ARG A 179 21.40 -7.04 -8.30
N ARG A 180 20.61 -5.97 -8.27
CA ARG A 180 20.70 -4.95 -7.22
C ARG A 180 19.36 -4.33 -6.88
N TYR A 181 18.44 -5.14 -6.38
CA TYR A 181 17.29 -4.59 -5.68
C TYR A 181 17.75 -4.10 -4.31
N GLY A 182 17.38 -2.89 -3.93
CA GLY A 182 17.33 -2.60 -2.49
C GLY A 182 16.27 -3.51 -1.91
N MET A 183 16.50 -4.09 -0.75
CA MET A 183 15.52 -4.96 -0.10
C MET A 183 15.10 -4.34 1.21
N PHE A 184 13.81 -4.30 1.50
CA PHE A 184 13.33 -3.97 2.85
C PHE A 184 12.98 -5.25 3.60
N LEU A 185 13.51 -5.40 4.80
CA LEU A 185 13.28 -6.55 5.67
C LEU A 185 12.61 -6.14 6.97
N SER A 186 11.45 -6.70 7.30
CA SER A 186 10.84 -6.56 8.64
C SER A 186 10.69 -7.94 9.29
N PHE A 187 10.78 -7.98 10.62
CA PHE A 187 10.71 -9.21 11.40
C PHE A 187 9.91 -9.03 12.68
N GLN A 188 9.22 -10.08 13.11
CA GLN A 188 8.34 -10.04 14.27
C GLN A 188 9.09 -10.24 15.61
N ARG A 189 10.14 -11.06 15.64
CA ARG A 189 10.89 -11.34 16.87
C ARG A 189 12.06 -10.38 17.07
N SER A 190 12.23 -9.91 18.29
CA SER A 190 13.24 -8.94 18.72
C SER A 190 14.69 -9.48 18.76
N GLY A 191 14.98 -10.63 18.15
CA GLY A 191 16.23 -11.36 18.35
C GLY A 191 17.37 -10.99 17.41
N GLU A 192 18.60 -11.21 17.90
CA GLU A 192 19.90 -11.10 17.19
C GLU A 192 19.97 -11.92 15.90
N GLY A 193 19.04 -12.83 15.68
CA GLY A 193 18.98 -13.67 14.48
C GLY A 193 18.60 -12.94 13.19
N LEU A 194 18.04 -11.71 13.26
CA LEU A 194 17.63 -10.98 12.06
C LEU A 194 18.84 -10.58 11.22
N GLU A 195 19.81 -9.95 11.86
CA GLU A 195 21.05 -9.52 11.23
C GLU A 195 21.80 -10.72 10.67
N THR A 196 21.94 -11.81 11.43
CA THR A 196 22.58 -13.04 10.95
C THR A 196 21.85 -13.66 9.74
N ALA A 197 20.52 -13.72 9.79
CA ALA A 197 19.73 -14.26 8.69
C ALA A 197 19.88 -13.39 7.42
N PHE A 198 19.94 -12.07 7.57
CA PHE A 198 20.16 -11.15 6.45
C PHE A 198 21.60 -11.15 5.94
N GLU A 199 22.59 -11.27 6.83
CA GLU A 199 24.00 -11.45 6.49
C GLU A 199 24.19 -12.67 5.58
N ASN A 200 23.46 -13.76 5.88
CA ASN A 200 23.47 -14.95 5.03
C ASN A 200 22.85 -14.70 3.65
N LEU A 201 21.99 -13.70 3.47
CA LEU A 201 21.35 -13.36 2.20
C LEU A 201 22.13 -12.35 1.35
N ILE A 202 23.02 -11.54 1.93
CA ILE A 202 23.76 -10.52 1.17
C ILE A 202 24.89 -11.15 0.36
N GLU A 203 24.97 -10.81 -0.92
CA GLU A 203 26.13 -11.13 -1.74
C GLU A 203 27.22 -10.07 -1.54
N ASP A 204 28.47 -10.53 -1.41
CA ASP A 204 29.65 -9.66 -1.39
C ASP A 204 29.56 -8.50 -0.37
N ARG A 205 29.60 -8.88 0.92
CA ARG A 205 29.55 -7.95 2.06
C ARG A 205 30.58 -6.82 1.97
N ALA A 206 31.72 -7.09 1.31
CA ALA A 206 32.79 -6.10 1.18
C ALA A 206 32.38 -4.93 0.27
N THR A 207 31.57 -5.19 -0.77
CA THR A 207 31.18 -4.16 -1.74
C THR A 207 29.78 -3.58 -1.47
N ASN A 208 28.90 -4.33 -0.80
CA ASN A 208 27.51 -3.89 -0.54
C ASN A 208 27.14 -4.08 0.94
N PRO A 209 27.57 -3.17 1.83
CA PRO A 209 27.12 -3.21 3.22
C PRO A 209 25.60 -2.98 3.25
N PHE A 210 24.94 -3.65 4.19
CA PHE A 210 23.55 -3.34 4.49
C PHE A 210 23.45 -2.25 5.55
N GLU A 211 22.34 -1.55 5.52
CA GLU A 211 21.99 -0.50 6.44
C GLU A 211 20.81 -0.96 7.30
N ALA A 212 20.98 -0.96 8.62
CA ALA A 212 19.88 -1.11 9.55
C ALA A 212 19.23 0.27 9.75
N VAL A 213 18.01 0.44 9.26
CA VAL A 213 17.25 1.69 9.36
C VAL A 213 16.26 1.58 10.50
N GLN A 214 16.41 2.43 11.51
CA GLN A 214 15.44 2.57 12.58
C GLN A 214 14.32 3.53 12.15
N VAL A 215 13.08 3.06 12.19
CA VAL A 215 11.90 3.89 11.92
C VAL A 215 11.63 4.77 13.13
N ARG A 216 11.78 6.08 12.96
CA ARG A 216 11.55 7.06 14.03
C ARG A 216 10.07 7.48 14.05
N CYS A 217 9.52 7.59 15.26
CA CYS A 217 8.22 8.22 15.48
C CYS A 217 8.40 9.74 15.40
N GLN A 218 7.69 10.38 14.48
CA GLN A 218 7.51 11.83 14.44
C GLN A 218 6.25 12.16 15.24
N LYS A 219 6.38 13.03 16.24
CA LYS A 219 5.27 13.48 17.07
C LYS A 219 4.97 14.95 16.76
N SER A 220 3.72 15.25 16.48
CA SER A 220 3.18 16.61 16.36
C SER A 220 1.97 16.74 17.28
N ILE A 221 1.87 17.86 17.98
CA ILE A 221 0.71 18.18 18.82
C ILE A 221 0.04 19.40 18.19
N SER A 222 -1.25 19.27 17.95
CA SER A 222 -2.10 20.36 17.48
C SER A 222 -3.09 20.70 18.59
N ASN A 223 -3.12 21.96 19.01
CA ASN A 223 -4.07 22.44 20.01
C ASN A 223 -5.28 23.06 19.32
N ASP A 224 -6.42 23.10 20.02
CA ASP A 224 -7.63 23.80 19.59
C ASP A 224 -8.14 23.35 18.21
N VAL A 225 -8.13 22.03 17.95
CA VAL A 225 -8.62 21.41 16.71
C VAL A 225 -10.05 20.91 16.92
N HIS A 226 -10.91 21.07 15.91
CA HIS A 226 -12.18 20.36 15.81
C HIS A 226 -11.94 18.85 15.72
N VAL A 227 -12.24 18.14 16.81
CA VAL A 227 -12.21 16.69 16.89
C VAL A 227 -13.65 16.18 16.68
N PRO A 228 -13.90 15.30 15.70
CA PRO A 228 -15.24 14.77 15.48
C PRO A 228 -15.71 13.98 16.71
N ILE A 229 -16.97 14.16 17.08
CA ILE A 229 -17.64 13.33 18.08
C ILE A 229 -18.16 12.10 17.34
N VAL A 230 -17.30 11.07 17.30
CA VAL A 230 -17.55 9.90 16.46
C VAL A 230 -18.58 8.97 17.11
N GLN A 231 -19.72 8.83 16.45
CA GLN A 231 -20.76 7.85 16.79
C GLN A 231 -20.77 6.75 15.75
N LEU A 232 -19.96 5.71 15.97
CA LEU A 232 -19.87 4.59 15.04
C LEU A 232 -21.13 3.72 15.14
N THR A 233 -21.89 3.67 14.05
CA THR A 233 -23.05 2.79 13.91
C THR A 233 -22.70 1.61 13.00
N ALA A 234 -23.27 0.43 13.28
CA ALA A 234 -23.12 -0.71 12.40
C ALA A 234 -23.80 -0.43 11.05
N ARG A 235 -23.18 -0.90 9.96
CA ARG A 235 -23.72 -0.75 8.61
C ARG A 235 -25.10 -1.40 8.54
N PRO A 236 -26.12 -0.72 8.01
CA PRO A 236 -27.45 -1.31 7.80
C PRO A 236 -27.34 -2.63 7.01
N LYS A 237 -27.93 -3.71 7.53
CA LYS A 237 -27.90 -5.02 6.85
C LYS A 237 -28.99 -5.07 5.79
N ARG A 238 -28.65 -5.34 4.52
CA ARG A 238 -29.61 -5.59 3.45
C ARG A 238 -30.54 -6.75 3.80
N GLN A 239 -31.78 -6.45 4.17
CA GLN A 239 -32.85 -7.42 4.45
C GLN A 239 -33.94 -7.24 3.39
N GLY A 240 -33.57 -7.43 2.12
CA GLY A 240 -34.48 -7.29 0.98
C GLY A 240 -34.15 -6.08 0.10
N VAL A 241 -34.97 -5.89 -0.93
CA VAL A 241 -34.89 -4.77 -1.89
C VAL A 241 -36.01 -3.80 -1.53
N SER A 242 -35.82 -3.00 -0.48
CA SER A 242 -36.71 -1.87 -0.16
C SER A 242 -35.97 -0.56 -0.42
N THR A 243 -36.67 0.43 -0.95
CA THR A 243 -36.13 1.78 -1.23
C THR A 243 -35.75 2.53 0.05
N GLU A 244 -36.44 2.27 1.17
CA GLU A 244 -36.10 2.87 2.47
C GLU A 244 -34.70 2.46 2.95
N GLN A 245 -34.31 1.22 2.67
CA GLN A 245 -33.01 0.69 3.04
C GLN A 245 -31.87 1.29 2.20
N GLU A 246 -32.12 1.67 0.95
CA GLU A 246 -31.12 2.39 0.15
C GLU A 246 -30.83 3.77 0.73
N GLY A 247 -31.86 4.48 1.22
CA GLY A 247 -31.71 5.75 1.92
C GLY A 247 -30.92 5.64 3.22
N GLU A 248 -31.24 4.66 4.08
CA GLU A 248 -30.47 4.43 5.31
C GLU A 248 -29.00 4.08 5.05
N GLU A 249 -28.71 3.35 3.96
CA GLU A 249 -27.33 3.04 3.57
C GLU A 249 -26.59 4.29 3.08
N GLU A 250 -27.26 5.15 2.31
CA GLU A 250 -26.72 6.43 1.82
C GLU A 250 -26.42 7.40 2.97
N ASP A 251 -27.36 7.60 3.89
CA ASP A 251 -27.16 8.41 5.10
C ASP A 251 -25.98 7.88 5.94
N TRP A 252 -25.84 6.54 6.01
CA TRP A 252 -24.72 5.92 6.72
C TRP A 252 -23.38 6.17 6.04
N TYR A 253 -23.32 6.18 4.70
CA TYR A 253 -22.10 6.54 3.97
C TYR A 253 -21.74 8.00 4.19
N GLU A 254 -22.70 8.93 4.05
CA GLU A 254 -22.46 10.36 4.25
C GLU A 254 -21.93 10.64 5.66
N ALA A 255 -22.54 10.02 6.68
CA ALA A 255 -22.10 10.15 8.07
C ALA A 255 -20.66 9.66 8.30
N MET A 256 -20.24 8.61 7.60
CA MET A 256 -18.90 8.06 7.73
C MET A 256 -17.86 8.79 6.89
N GLU A 257 -18.21 9.30 5.70
CA GLU A 257 -17.34 10.14 4.88
C GLU A 257 -16.96 11.42 5.62
N GLY A 258 -17.91 12.03 6.33
CA GLY A 258 -17.67 13.21 7.19
C GLY A 258 -16.65 12.99 8.31
N LEU A 259 -16.23 11.76 8.61
CA LEU A 259 -15.19 11.46 9.61
C LEU A 259 -13.76 11.65 9.09
N PHE A 260 -13.55 11.69 7.77
CA PHE A 260 -12.20 11.66 7.17
C PHE A 260 -11.69 13.03 6.71
N GLU A 261 -12.55 14.03 6.69
CA GLU A 261 -12.17 15.42 6.44
C GLU A 261 -11.94 16.10 7.78
N LEU A 262 -10.78 16.76 8.01
CA LEU A 262 -10.68 17.93 8.91
C LEU A 262 -9.23 18.43 9.10
N LYS A 263 -9.01 19.70 8.76
CA LYS A 263 -8.06 20.59 9.45
C LYS A 263 -8.83 21.82 9.94
N ALA A 264 -8.90 22.00 11.25
CA ALA A 264 -9.63 23.09 11.90
C ALA A 264 -9.10 24.51 11.64
N ASN A 265 -7.94 24.64 11.00
CA ASN A 265 -7.23 25.91 10.82
C ASN A 265 -6.58 26.06 9.43
N ASP A 266 -7.00 25.28 8.42
CA ASP A 266 -6.65 25.69 7.05
C ASP A 266 -7.37 27.02 6.83
N ARG A 267 -6.57 28.09 6.75
CA ARG A 267 -7.08 29.45 6.54
C ARG A 267 -8.00 29.38 5.35
N ILE A 268 -9.15 30.03 5.48
CA ILE A 268 -10.06 30.37 4.40
C ILE A 268 -9.26 31.29 3.47
N ASP A 269 -8.42 30.72 2.63
CA ASP A 269 -8.06 31.35 1.38
C ASP A 269 -9.37 31.34 0.57
N PRO A 270 -9.88 32.49 0.10
CA PRO A 270 -11.10 32.55 -0.69
C PRO A 270 -11.06 31.70 -1.98
N PHE A 271 -9.90 31.16 -2.35
CA PHE A 271 -9.72 30.20 -3.44
C PHE A 271 -9.50 28.75 -3.00
N VAL A 272 -9.45 28.45 -1.70
CA VAL A 272 -9.34 27.11 -1.13
C VAL A 272 -10.72 26.70 -0.60
N ALA A 273 -11.15 25.49 -0.95
CA ALA A 273 -12.49 25.00 -0.68
C ALA A 273 -12.94 25.25 0.77
N VAL A 274 -14.17 25.77 0.92
CA VAL A 274 -14.84 25.92 2.22
C VAL A 274 -15.27 24.53 2.66
N TYR A 275 -14.45 23.87 3.45
CA TYR A 275 -14.85 22.65 4.14
C TYR A 275 -15.71 23.06 5.34
N GLU A 276 -16.96 22.62 5.36
CA GLU A 276 -17.77 22.71 6.57
C GLU A 276 -17.34 21.57 7.50
N PRO A 277 -16.98 21.84 8.77
CA PRO A 277 -16.66 20.77 9.70
C PRO A 277 -17.87 19.82 9.85
N PRO A 278 -17.65 18.52 10.09
CA PRO A 278 -18.74 17.59 10.38
C PRO A 278 -19.61 18.13 11.52
N SER A 279 -20.91 17.86 11.43
CA SER A 279 -21.96 18.52 12.22
C SER A 279 -21.80 18.35 13.74
N SER A 280 -21.05 17.33 14.16
CA SER A 280 -20.74 17.03 15.56
C SER A 280 -19.22 17.07 15.81
N THR A 281 -18.70 18.23 16.20
CA THR A 281 -17.28 18.37 16.62
C THR A 281 -17.18 18.97 18.02
N ARG A 282 -16.08 18.64 18.70
CA ARG A 282 -15.64 19.32 19.94
C ARG A 282 -14.26 19.92 19.70
N ILE A 283 -13.98 21.08 20.29
CA ILE A 283 -12.63 21.65 20.27
C ILE A 283 -11.78 20.86 21.28
N GLY A 284 -10.63 20.37 20.83
CA GLY A 284 -9.70 19.61 21.67
C GLY A 284 -8.29 19.60 21.12
N ASN A 285 -7.39 18.96 21.86
CA ASN A 285 -6.01 18.77 21.43
C ASN A 285 -5.88 17.42 20.73
N VAL A 286 -5.13 17.38 19.64
CA VAL A 286 -4.82 16.15 18.90
C VAL A 286 -3.32 15.91 18.94
N THR A 287 -2.94 14.75 19.44
CA THR A 287 -1.58 14.22 19.27
C THR A 287 -1.58 13.37 18.01
N HIS A 288 -0.74 13.76 17.06
CA HIS A 288 -0.51 13.04 15.83
C HIS A 288 0.89 12.39 15.85
N LEU A 289 0.93 11.08 15.65
CA LEU A 289 2.13 10.26 15.64
C LEU A 289 2.29 9.64 14.26
N ARG A 290 3.47 9.82 13.65
CA ARG A 290 3.78 9.32 12.31
C ARG A 290 5.02 8.44 12.34
N TRP A 291 4.93 7.28 11.71
CA TRP A 291 6.07 6.41 11.42
C TRP A 291 6.21 6.26 9.91
N THR A 292 7.43 6.43 9.42
CA THR A 292 7.73 6.42 7.99
C THR A 292 8.88 5.46 7.73
N GLY A 293 8.65 4.45 6.90
CA GLY A 293 9.62 3.40 6.61
C GLY A 293 8.94 2.05 6.35
N PHE A 294 9.73 0.97 6.27
CA PHE A 294 9.15 -0.35 6.02
C PHE A 294 8.69 -0.96 7.34
N ILE A 295 7.37 -0.90 7.57
CA ILE A 295 6.77 -1.30 8.83
C ILE A 295 6.03 -2.64 8.65
N GLY A 296 6.44 -3.63 9.45
CA GLY A 296 5.83 -4.95 9.45
C GLY A 296 4.48 -5.00 10.17
N PRO A 297 3.62 -5.98 9.83
CA PRO A 297 2.27 -6.11 10.38
C PRO A 297 2.24 -6.34 11.89
N SER A 298 3.26 -6.97 12.47
CA SER A 298 3.34 -7.20 13.92
C SER A 298 3.44 -5.91 14.74
N PHE A 299 4.13 -4.90 14.22
CA PHE A 299 4.20 -3.59 14.85
C PHE A 299 2.83 -2.89 14.81
N VAL A 300 2.13 -3.00 13.68
CA VAL A 300 0.77 -2.46 13.52
C VAL A 300 -0.21 -3.14 14.48
N GLN A 301 -0.13 -4.47 14.62
CA GLN A 301 -0.95 -5.20 15.59
C GLN A 301 -0.65 -4.73 17.03
N SER A 302 0.63 -4.59 17.39
CA SER A 302 1.04 -4.10 18.71
C SER A 302 0.52 -2.67 18.98
N LEU A 303 0.46 -1.83 17.94
CA LEU A 303 -0.16 -0.51 18.01
C LEU A 303 -1.66 -0.61 18.30
N ILE A 304 -2.39 -1.43 17.55
CA ILE A 304 -3.84 -1.63 17.73
C ILE A 304 -4.15 -2.14 19.14
N ASP A 305 -3.39 -3.13 19.62
CA ASP A 305 -3.57 -3.72 20.95
C ASP A 305 -3.36 -2.68 22.06
N LEU A 306 -2.35 -1.81 21.90
CA LEU A 306 -2.05 -0.74 22.86
C LEU A 306 -3.05 0.42 22.78
N LEU A 307 -3.51 0.74 21.57
CA LEU A 307 -4.48 1.79 21.31
C LEU A 307 -5.91 1.40 21.67
N SER A 308 -6.18 0.21 22.21
CA SER A 308 -7.52 -0.18 22.67
C SER A 308 -7.96 0.51 24.00
N LEU A 309 -7.21 1.52 24.46
CA LEU A 309 -7.37 2.22 25.74
C LEU A 309 -8.03 3.64 25.71
N PRO A 310 -7.79 4.50 24.70
CA PRO A 310 -8.30 5.86 24.65
C PRO A 310 -9.77 5.91 24.22
N GLU A 311 -10.44 7.03 24.53
CA GLU A 311 -11.83 7.29 24.14
C GLU A 311 -12.02 7.24 22.62
N PHE A 312 -11.03 7.72 21.89
CA PHE A 312 -10.99 7.78 20.42
C PHE A 312 -9.56 7.71 19.90
N PHE A 313 -9.36 6.92 18.84
CA PHE A 313 -8.20 7.05 17.97
C PHE A 313 -8.56 6.74 16.52
N SER A 314 -7.76 7.31 15.61
CA SER A 314 -7.72 6.96 14.21
C SER A 314 -6.30 6.49 13.87
N LEU A 315 -6.20 5.36 13.16
CA LEU A 315 -4.97 4.76 12.68
C LEU A 315 -5.06 4.61 11.17
N THR A 316 -4.29 5.40 10.44
CA THR A 316 -4.18 5.33 8.97
C THR A 316 -2.87 4.65 8.59
N SER A 317 -2.95 3.68 7.68
CA SER A 317 -1.78 2.99 7.14
C SER A 317 -1.80 3.08 5.62
N HIS A 318 -0.74 3.66 5.07
CA HIS A 318 -0.49 3.70 3.63
C HIS A 318 0.31 2.46 3.21
N ALA A 319 -0.22 1.72 2.23
CA ALA A 319 0.42 0.53 1.70
C ALA A 319 1.51 0.88 0.67
N CYS A 320 2.37 -0.10 0.37
CA CYS A 320 3.34 0.02 -0.71
C CYS A 320 2.59 -0.12 -2.05
N THR A 321 2.44 0.96 -2.79
CA THR A 321 1.57 0.99 -3.99
C THR A 321 2.15 0.21 -5.16
N TRP A 322 3.46 0.00 -5.13
CA TRP A 322 4.20 -0.83 -6.08
C TRP A 322 4.36 -2.29 -5.63
N ALA A 323 3.88 -2.71 -4.45
CA ALA A 323 3.97 -4.12 -4.07
C ALA A 323 2.99 -4.95 -4.93
N PRO A 324 3.43 -6.07 -5.54
CA PRO A 324 2.55 -6.89 -6.37
C PRO A 324 1.50 -7.66 -5.55
N VAL A 325 1.68 -7.73 -4.22
CA VAL A 325 0.72 -8.28 -3.26
C VAL A 325 0.48 -7.24 -2.17
N SER A 326 -0.76 -6.73 -2.10
CA SER A 326 -1.23 -5.80 -1.07
C SER A 326 -1.85 -6.52 0.14
N TYR A 327 -2.45 -7.68 -0.10
CA TYR A 327 -3.27 -8.40 0.88
C TYR A 327 -3.08 -9.91 0.80
N VAL A 328 -3.08 -10.55 1.98
CA VAL A 328 -3.10 -12.00 2.13
C VAL A 328 -4.38 -12.39 2.84
N SER A 329 -5.22 -13.18 2.18
CA SER A 329 -6.48 -13.62 2.76
C SER A 329 -6.27 -14.46 4.03
N PRO A 330 -7.13 -14.35 5.06
CA PRO A 330 -7.13 -15.24 6.21
C PRO A 330 -7.22 -16.72 5.80
N LYS A 331 -7.96 -17.02 4.73
CA LYS A 331 -8.01 -18.39 4.16
C LYS A 331 -6.65 -18.89 3.71
N ALA A 332 -5.78 -17.97 3.29
CA ALA A 332 -4.43 -18.27 2.84
C ALA A 332 -3.43 -18.41 4.01
N GLN A 333 -3.83 -18.00 5.22
CA GLN A 333 -3.09 -18.19 6.47
C GLN A 333 -3.51 -19.48 7.20
N ALA A 334 -4.69 -20.03 6.90
CA ALA A 334 -5.14 -21.28 7.47
C ALA A 334 -4.19 -22.45 7.11
N PRO A 335 -4.09 -23.52 7.95
CA PRO A 335 -3.35 -24.72 7.60
C PRO A 335 -3.84 -25.29 6.25
N GLY A 336 -2.93 -25.42 5.27
CA GLY A 336 -3.25 -25.83 3.89
C GLY A 336 -3.71 -24.71 2.96
N GLY A 337 -3.80 -23.47 3.44
CA GLY A 337 -4.12 -22.26 2.67
C GLY A 337 -3.02 -21.77 1.73
N THR A 338 -1.90 -22.48 1.68
CA THR A 338 -0.70 -22.19 0.85
C THR A 338 -1.01 -22.06 -0.64
N ASN A 339 -2.05 -22.76 -1.09
CA ASN A 339 -2.50 -22.75 -2.49
C ASN A 339 -3.51 -21.64 -2.81
N VAL A 340 -3.96 -20.87 -1.81
CA VAL A 340 -4.84 -19.73 -2.03
C VAL A 340 -4.00 -18.58 -2.57
N ALA A 341 -4.09 -18.38 -3.88
CA ALA A 341 -3.43 -17.29 -4.57
C ALA A 341 -3.83 -15.95 -3.92
N PRO A 342 -2.85 -15.10 -3.55
CA PRO A 342 -3.19 -13.77 -3.11
C PRO A 342 -3.84 -13.00 -4.27
N PRO A 343 -4.77 -12.09 -3.99
CA PRO A 343 -5.23 -11.13 -4.98
C PRO A 343 -4.01 -10.38 -5.51
N LEU A 344 -3.87 -10.42 -6.83
CA LEU A 344 -2.80 -9.74 -7.52
C LEU A 344 -3.16 -8.27 -7.69
N ARG A 345 -2.13 -7.42 -7.61
CA ARG A 345 -2.23 -5.99 -7.87
C ARG A 345 -1.30 -5.63 -9.01
N ASP A 346 -1.75 -4.74 -9.90
CA ASP A 346 -0.86 -4.09 -10.85
C ASP A 346 -0.07 -2.98 -10.15
N PRO A 347 1.27 -3.10 -10.04
CA PRO A 347 2.10 -2.09 -9.40
C PRO A 347 2.03 -0.76 -10.14
N THR A 348 1.36 0.22 -9.55
CA THR A 348 1.24 1.56 -10.12
C THR A 348 1.56 2.60 -9.04
N ARG A 349 2.31 3.65 -9.41
CA ARG A 349 2.64 4.75 -8.49
C ARG A 349 1.48 5.72 -8.27
N GLU A 350 0.55 5.75 -9.23
CA GLU A 350 -0.56 6.72 -9.26
C GLU A 350 -1.67 6.41 -8.26
N VAL A 351 -1.65 5.21 -7.67
CA VAL A 351 -2.67 4.77 -6.73
C VAL A 351 -2.14 4.92 -5.32
N GLU A 352 -2.91 5.54 -4.44
CA GLU A 352 -2.68 5.49 -2.99
C GLU A 352 -3.57 4.44 -2.35
N ASP A 353 -3.01 3.27 -2.04
CA ASP A 353 -3.73 2.30 -1.21
C ASP A 353 -3.53 2.67 0.26
N SER A 354 -4.63 2.84 0.97
CA SER A 354 -4.61 3.12 2.39
C SER A 354 -5.76 2.43 3.09
N TRP A 355 -5.60 2.20 4.38
CA TRP A 355 -6.73 1.86 5.23
C TRP A 355 -6.68 2.71 6.49
N CYS A 356 -7.84 3.04 7.02
CA CYS A 356 -8.00 3.82 8.23
C CYS A 356 -8.91 3.07 9.20
N LEU A 357 -8.37 2.73 10.36
CA LEU A 357 -9.11 2.17 11.48
C LEU A 357 -9.49 3.30 12.43
N ILE A 358 -10.79 3.52 12.58
CA ILE A 358 -11.36 4.41 13.59
C ILE A 358 -11.92 3.56 14.71
N MET A 359 -11.57 3.90 15.95
CA MET A 359 -12.01 3.16 17.12
C MET A 359 -12.42 4.12 18.23
N THR A 360 -13.56 3.82 18.85
CA THR A 360 -14.10 4.54 19.99
C THR A 360 -14.40 3.58 21.13
N THR A 361 -14.11 4.00 22.36
CA THR A 361 -14.58 3.30 23.55
C THR A 361 -15.71 4.11 24.15
N SER A 362 -16.95 3.61 24.08
CA SER A 362 -18.04 4.30 24.77
C SER A 362 -17.91 4.09 26.27
N GLY A 363 -18.10 5.16 27.04
CA GLY A 363 -18.11 5.09 28.49
C GLY A 363 -19.29 4.25 28.97
N CYS A 364 -19.07 2.96 29.20
CA CYS A 364 -19.97 2.19 30.05
C CYS A 364 -19.99 2.90 31.41
N SER A 365 -21.19 3.18 31.91
CA SER A 365 -21.40 3.73 33.24
C SER A 365 -20.57 2.94 34.27
N GLU A 366 -20.10 3.63 35.32
CA GLU A 366 -19.23 3.08 36.39
C GLU A 366 -19.89 1.96 37.23
N ALA A 367 -20.92 1.29 36.74
CA ALA A 367 -21.38 0.04 37.30
C ALA A 367 -20.20 -0.94 37.32
N GLU A 368 -19.63 -1.13 38.52
CA GLU A 368 -18.48 -1.97 38.82
C GLU A 368 -18.66 -3.34 38.16
N GLY A 369 -17.86 -3.60 37.13
CA GLY A 369 -17.85 -4.88 36.40
C GLY A 369 -18.37 -4.82 34.96
N SER A 370 -18.91 -3.69 34.48
CA SER A 370 -19.26 -3.59 33.07
C SER A 370 -18.02 -3.46 32.18
N LYS A 371 -17.85 -4.41 31.28
CA LYS A 371 -16.74 -4.48 30.33
C LYS A 371 -16.88 -3.34 29.33
N LYS A 372 -15.85 -2.49 29.20
CA LYS A 372 -15.81 -1.42 28.20
C LYS A 372 -16.11 -1.99 26.82
N MET A 373 -17.16 -1.50 26.18
CA MET A 373 -17.50 -1.86 24.82
C MET A 373 -16.69 -0.99 23.87
N CYS A 374 -16.03 -1.65 22.92
CA CYS A 374 -15.27 -0.98 21.88
C CYS A 374 -16.05 -1.05 20.58
N THR A 375 -16.24 0.09 19.94
CA THR A 375 -16.82 0.21 18.60
C THR A 375 -15.73 0.64 17.62
N TRP A 376 -15.71 0.04 16.44
CA TRP A 376 -14.71 0.38 15.43
C TRP A 376 -15.29 0.32 14.01
N ALA A 377 -14.68 1.09 13.13
CA ALA A 377 -14.92 1.11 11.70
C ALA A 377 -13.58 1.09 10.97
N LEU A 378 -13.46 0.22 9.97
CA LEU A 378 -12.29 0.16 9.09
C LEU A 378 -12.71 0.67 7.72
N ALA A 379 -12.09 1.75 7.26
CA ALA A 379 -12.19 2.24 5.90
C ALA A 379 -10.99 1.77 5.07
N GLU A 380 -11.18 1.26 3.86
CA GLU A 380 -10.11 0.96 2.91
C GLU A 380 -10.29 1.79 1.64
N SER A 381 -9.22 2.44 1.20
CA SER A 381 -9.05 2.99 -0.14
C SER A 381 -8.13 2.04 -0.91
N VAL A 382 -8.66 1.44 -1.97
CA VAL A 382 -7.96 0.43 -2.76
C VAL A 382 -8.03 0.82 -4.22
N GLY A 383 -6.90 0.79 -4.92
CA GLY A 383 -6.86 1.12 -6.34
C GLY A 383 -7.72 0.21 -7.23
N LYS A 384 -8.14 0.78 -8.36
CA LYS A 384 -8.89 0.11 -9.45
C LYS A 384 -8.26 -1.19 -9.98
N HIS A 385 -6.97 -1.41 -9.73
CA HIS A 385 -6.21 -2.58 -10.20
C HIS A 385 -5.98 -3.65 -9.12
N ASP A 386 -6.61 -3.54 -7.95
CA ASP A 386 -6.58 -4.60 -6.94
C ASP A 386 -7.68 -5.64 -7.24
N THR A 387 -7.26 -6.86 -7.53
CA THR A 387 -8.19 -7.94 -7.91
C THR A 387 -9.06 -8.45 -6.76
N ARG A 388 -8.85 -8.01 -5.50
CA ARG A 388 -9.74 -8.31 -4.37
C ARG A 388 -11.20 -7.99 -4.64
N LEU A 389 -11.44 -6.93 -5.39
CA LEU A 389 -12.73 -6.27 -5.51
C LEU A 389 -13.44 -6.57 -6.83
N GLY A 390 -12.81 -7.36 -7.70
CA GLY A 390 -13.17 -7.43 -9.12
C GLY A 390 -12.79 -6.15 -9.86
N TYR A 391 -12.78 -6.20 -11.20
CA TYR A 391 -12.48 -5.02 -12.02
C TYR A 391 -13.64 -4.03 -11.94
N SER A 392 -13.49 -3.00 -11.12
CA SER A 392 -14.41 -1.87 -11.04
C SER A 392 -13.66 -0.62 -10.60
N GLU A 393 -14.22 0.55 -10.90
CA GLU A 393 -13.68 1.87 -10.50
C GLU A 393 -13.39 1.97 -8.99
N GLU A 394 -12.55 2.93 -8.61
CA GLU A 394 -12.10 3.16 -7.23
C GLU A 394 -13.28 3.18 -6.24
N LYS A 395 -13.11 2.49 -5.11
CA LYS A 395 -14.17 2.28 -4.12
C LYS A 395 -13.64 2.47 -2.71
N LEU A 396 -14.38 3.23 -1.90
CA LEU A 396 -14.22 3.29 -0.45
C LEU A 396 -15.01 2.13 0.17
N PHE A 397 -14.35 1.32 0.99
CA PHE A 397 -15.00 0.21 1.70
C PHE A 397 -15.01 0.49 3.18
N MET A 398 -16.16 0.28 3.83
CA MET A 398 -16.24 0.41 5.27
C MET A 398 -16.82 -0.85 5.92
N VAL A 399 -16.07 -1.38 6.88
CA VAL A 399 -16.43 -2.56 7.68
C VAL A 399 -16.54 -2.15 9.14
N PRO A 400 -17.76 -1.99 9.68
CA PRO A 400 -17.95 -1.78 11.12
C PRO A 400 -18.13 -3.12 11.86
N SER A 401 -17.71 -3.16 13.11
CA SER A 401 -18.06 -4.26 14.02
C SER A 401 -18.33 -3.77 15.43
N THR A 402 -19.33 -4.36 16.07
CA THR A 402 -19.62 -4.27 17.50
C THR A 402 -19.15 -5.56 18.15
N LEU A 403 -18.02 -5.52 18.86
CA LEU A 403 -17.45 -6.69 19.53
C LEU A 403 -17.42 -6.51 21.05
N VAL A 404 -17.94 -7.51 21.77
CA VAL A 404 -17.83 -7.63 23.22
C VAL A 404 -16.67 -8.59 23.55
N GLN A 405 -15.44 -8.33 23.08
CA GLN A 405 -14.09 -8.77 23.55
C GLN A 405 -13.09 -8.69 22.39
N PRO A 406 -11.80 -8.41 22.64
CA PRO A 406 -10.73 -8.76 21.71
C PRO A 406 -10.35 -10.23 21.92
N ALA A 407 -10.67 -11.09 20.96
CA ALA A 407 -9.85 -12.30 20.75
C ALA A 407 -8.58 -11.87 19.99
N PRO A 408 -7.42 -12.52 20.19
CA PRO A 408 -6.15 -12.14 19.55
C PRO A 408 -6.12 -12.31 18.00
N GLU A 409 -7.23 -12.68 17.37
CA GLU A 409 -7.36 -12.85 15.92
C GLU A 409 -8.35 -11.81 15.37
N ILE A 410 -7.89 -10.56 15.23
CA ILE A 410 -8.73 -9.41 14.83
C ILE A 410 -9.14 -9.44 13.33
N LEU A 411 -8.69 -10.43 12.52
CA LEU A 411 -8.89 -10.42 11.06
C LEU A 411 -9.63 -11.63 10.46
N THR A 412 -10.53 -12.30 11.19
CA THR A 412 -11.12 -13.58 10.73
C THR A 412 -12.55 -13.55 10.15
N ASN A 413 -13.24 -12.41 10.05
CA ASN A 413 -14.63 -12.41 9.54
C ASN A 413 -14.80 -11.68 8.19
N GLY A 414 -15.54 -12.34 7.29
CA GLY A 414 -15.54 -12.14 5.85
C GLY A 414 -15.99 -10.77 5.34
N ILE A 415 -15.38 -10.38 4.22
CA ILE A 415 -15.67 -9.17 3.45
C ILE A 415 -16.88 -9.44 2.54
N LEU A 416 -17.91 -8.58 2.61
CA LEU A 416 -19.07 -8.59 1.71
C LEU A 416 -18.91 -7.47 0.67
N MET A 417 -18.93 -7.82 -0.63
CA MET A 417 -18.67 -6.90 -1.75
C MET A 417 -19.97 -6.35 -2.36
N ILE A 418 -20.04 -5.04 -2.64
CA ILE A 418 -21.14 -4.40 -3.38
C ILE A 418 -20.58 -3.32 -4.35
N TRP A 419 -21.29 -3.06 -5.45
CA TRP A 419 -20.86 -2.26 -6.62
C TRP A 419 -21.68 -0.95 -6.73
N ARG A 420 -21.04 0.17 -7.08
CA ARG A 420 -21.69 1.39 -7.64
C ARG A 420 -20.80 1.88 -8.79
N ILE A 421 -21.40 2.28 -9.92
CA ILE A 421 -20.74 2.81 -11.13
C ILE A 421 -21.04 4.30 -11.17
N PHE A 422 -20.03 5.15 -11.36
CA PHE A 422 -20.23 6.61 -11.46
C PHE A 422 -20.16 7.02 -12.94
N CYS A 423 -21.30 7.36 -13.54
CA CYS A 423 -21.33 8.11 -14.80
C CYS A 423 -21.62 9.58 -14.47
N PRO A 424 -20.70 10.53 -14.72
CA PRO A 424 -21.01 11.94 -14.57
C PRO A 424 -22.05 12.37 -15.62
N PRO A 425 -23.07 13.18 -15.26
CA PRO A 425 -24.04 13.68 -16.22
C PRO A 425 -23.39 14.71 -17.15
N SER A 426 -23.42 14.43 -18.44
CA SER A 426 -23.08 15.37 -19.49
C SER A 426 -24.04 16.57 -19.48
N SER A 427 -23.52 17.77 -19.27
CA SER A 427 -24.22 19.02 -19.65
C SER A 427 -23.21 20.01 -20.28
N PRO A 428 -23.68 20.89 -21.19
CA PRO A 428 -22.86 21.44 -22.28
C PRO A 428 -22.11 22.71 -21.89
N PRO A 429 -21.03 23.09 -22.61
CA PRO A 429 -20.29 24.30 -22.29
C PRO A 429 -21.01 25.54 -22.85
N THR A 430 -21.31 26.49 -21.97
CA THR A 430 -21.56 27.89 -22.34
C THR A 430 -20.24 28.56 -22.70
N PHE A 431 -20.16 29.03 -23.94
CA PHE A 431 -19.05 29.80 -24.49
C PHE A 431 -18.89 31.16 -23.78
N CYS A 432 -17.67 31.47 -23.36
CA CYS A 432 -17.17 32.84 -23.22
C CYS A 432 -15.78 32.93 -23.85
N HIS A 433 -15.50 34.08 -24.47
CA HIS A 433 -14.55 34.33 -25.53
C HIS A 433 -13.05 34.05 -25.23
N PHE A 434 -12.38 33.60 -26.29
CA PHE A 434 -10.95 33.33 -26.45
C PHE A 434 -10.03 34.56 -26.33
N ASP A 435 -8.78 34.31 -25.91
CA ASP A 435 -7.59 34.86 -26.55
C ASP A 435 -6.70 33.70 -27.08
N ARG A 436 -6.31 33.79 -28.37
CA ARG A 436 -5.51 32.81 -29.13
C ARG A 436 -4.08 33.33 -29.29
N PRO A 437 -3.05 32.45 -29.18
CA PRO A 437 -2.60 31.71 -30.37
C PRO A 437 -2.17 30.28 -30.04
N MET A 438 -3.12 29.33 -29.98
CA MET A 438 -2.80 27.89 -29.99
C MET A 438 -3.75 27.05 -30.85
N VAL A 439 -4.83 27.62 -31.38
CA VAL A 439 -5.85 26.90 -32.14
C VAL A 439 -5.49 26.76 -33.64
N GLU A 440 -4.49 27.50 -34.13
CA GLU A 440 -4.07 27.42 -35.53
C GLU A 440 -3.19 26.19 -35.84
N LEU A 441 -2.57 25.60 -34.82
CA LEU A 441 -1.79 24.36 -34.94
C LEU A 441 -2.67 23.10 -34.94
N PHE A 442 -3.84 23.16 -34.28
CA PHE A 442 -4.74 22.02 -34.17
C PHE A 442 -5.58 21.78 -35.43
N PHE A 443 -5.91 22.83 -36.20
CA PHE A 443 -6.70 22.70 -37.44
C PHE A 443 -5.88 22.36 -38.70
N LYS A 444 -4.55 22.54 -38.68
CA LYS A 444 -3.68 22.11 -39.79
C LYS A 444 -3.31 20.62 -39.75
N ALA A 445 -3.49 19.94 -38.61
CA ALA A 445 -3.23 18.50 -38.50
C ALA A 445 -4.43 17.64 -38.98
N LEU A 446 -5.65 18.19 -38.95
CA LEU A 446 -6.87 17.45 -39.30
C LEU A 446 -7.25 17.51 -40.79
N THR A 447 -6.56 18.31 -41.61
CA THR A 447 -6.77 18.37 -43.07
C THR A 447 -5.85 17.44 -43.86
N TRP A 448 -4.98 16.65 -43.21
CA TRP A 448 -4.04 15.74 -43.90
C TRP A 448 -4.44 14.25 -43.84
N PHE A 449 -5.47 13.89 -43.09
CA PHE A 449 -5.96 12.50 -42.99
C PHE A 449 -7.25 12.20 -43.79
N GLY A 450 -7.68 13.15 -44.63
CA GLY A 450 -8.89 13.02 -45.43
C GLY A 450 -8.63 13.12 -46.93
N THR A 451 -7.79 12.24 -47.49
CA THR A 451 -7.80 11.78 -48.90
C THR A 451 -6.60 10.86 -49.16
N THR A 452 -6.80 9.55 -49.02
CA THR A 452 -6.38 8.44 -49.91
C THR A 452 -6.75 7.12 -49.27
#